data_AF-A0AAF0IRU9-F1
#
_entry.id   AF-A0AAF0IRU9-F1
#
_cell.length_a   1.000
_cell.length_b   1.000
_cell.length_c   1.000
_cell.angle_alpha   90.00
_cell.angle_beta   90.00
_cell.angle_gamma   90.00
#
_symmetry.space_group_name_H-M   'P 1'
#
loop_
_entity.id
_entity.type
_entity.pdbx_description
1 polymer ?
#
loop_
_entity_poly.entity_id
_entity_poly.type
_entity_poly.pdbx_seq_one_letter_code
_entity_poly.pdbx_strand_id
1 'polypeptide(L)'
;MPLDAFVRWRAYLEQGRAPPLQERLAPLRALVDWCLAQRRDTCLRHLEQVSVSDLSSLDRLLQQATDRQWEGLMVRGDRPYEGRRTSSLLKLRDTQEAEYVVRDVVVTTMRLPVQGHYEERPALSHVVIEHKGARVSVGSGFSVDERLRSAARP
;
A
#
# COMPACT_ATOMS: atom_id res chain seq x y z
N MET A 1 -13.10 -7.42 -22.70
CA MET A 1 -11.77 -7.98 -23.05
C MET A 1 -11.82 -9.51 -23.00
N PRO A 2 -11.45 -10.25 -24.07
CA PRO A 2 -11.36 -11.72 -24.06
C PRO A 2 -10.28 -12.24 -23.10
N LEU A 3 -10.35 -13.52 -22.68
CA LEU A 3 -9.37 -14.13 -21.77
C LEU A 3 -7.93 -14.06 -22.33
N ASP A 4 -7.75 -14.26 -23.63
CA ASP A 4 -6.44 -14.15 -24.28
C ASP A 4 -5.84 -12.74 -24.15
N ALA A 5 -6.68 -11.71 -24.23
CA ALA A 5 -6.26 -10.33 -24.02
C ALA A 5 -5.97 -10.02 -22.55
N PHE A 6 -6.65 -10.69 -21.61
CA PHE A 6 -6.30 -10.64 -20.18
C PHE A 6 -4.92 -11.25 -19.91
N VAL A 7 -4.62 -12.42 -20.49
CA VAL A 7 -3.30 -13.06 -20.33
C VAL A 7 -2.20 -12.20 -20.97
N ARG A 8 -2.50 -11.56 -22.10
CA ARG A 8 -1.57 -10.67 -22.83
C ARG A 8 -1.65 -9.20 -22.40
N TRP A 9 -2.20 -8.89 -21.23
CA TRP A 9 -2.48 -7.50 -20.80
C TRP A 9 -1.25 -6.58 -20.86
N ARG A 10 -0.04 -7.10 -20.65
CA ARG A 10 1.21 -6.30 -20.76
C ARG A 10 1.42 -5.72 -22.16
N ALA A 11 1.13 -6.48 -23.22
CA ALA A 11 1.23 -5.99 -24.59
C ALA A 11 0.25 -4.83 -24.85
N TYR A 12 -0.92 -4.86 -24.21
CA TYR A 12 -1.89 -3.76 -24.28
C TYR A 12 -1.43 -2.53 -23.49
N LEU A 13 -0.73 -2.71 -22.36
CA LEU A 13 -0.15 -1.59 -21.61
C LEU A 13 0.92 -0.87 -22.42
N GLU A 14 1.84 -1.62 -23.03
CA GLU A 14 2.98 -1.08 -23.79
C GLU A 14 2.53 -0.25 -25.01
N GLN A 15 1.35 -0.57 -25.54
CA GLN A 15 0.72 0.17 -26.64
C GLN A 15 -0.12 1.37 -26.18
N GLY A 16 -0.19 1.65 -24.87
CA GLY A 16 -1.03 2.73 -24.32
C GLY A 16 -2.53 2.47 -24.43
N ARG A 17 -2.94 1.22 -24.65
CA ARG A 17 -4.34 0.82 -24.92
C ARG A 17 -4.95 0.05 -23.74
N ALA A 18 -4.48 0.34 -22.53
CA ALA A 18 -4.98 -0.34 -21.34
C ALA A 18 -6.46 0.03 -21.11
N PRO A 19 -7.39 -0.95 -21.08
CA PRO A 19 -8.79 -0.64 -20.85
C PRO A 19 -9.05 -0.18 -19.40
N PRO A 20 -10.15 0.52 -19.16
CA PRO A 20 -10.55 0.97 -17.82
C PRO A 20 -10.79 -0.22 -16.87
N LEU A 21 -10.87 0.05 -15.56
CA LEU A 21 -10.98 -0.98 -14.53
C LEU A 21 -12.18 -1.90 -14.76
N GLN A 22 -13.36 -1.34 -15.06
CA GLN A 22 -14.60 -2.11 -15.24
C GLN A 22 -14.45 -3.18 -16.34
N GLU A 23 -13.84 -2.80 -17.46
CA GLU A 23 -13.56 -3.72 -18.57
C GLU A 23 -12.52 -4.77 -18.23
N ARG A 24 -11.55 -4.44 -17.36
CA ARG A 24 -10.54 -5.40 -16.87
C ARG A 24 -11.09 -6.39 -15.85
N LEU A 25 -12.09 -5.99 -15.06
CA LEU A 25 -12.73 -6.87 -14.08
C LEU A 25 -13.60 -7.94 -14.73
N ALA A 26 -14.21 -7.66 -15.89
CA ALA A 26 -15.08 -8.62 -16.59
C ALA A 26 -14.40 -9.98 -16.90
N PRO A 27 -13.23 -10.04 -17.56
CA PRO A 27 -12.55 -11.31 -17.81
C PRO A 27 -12.06 -11.98 -16.53
N LEU A 28 -11.67 -11.21 -15.50
CA LEU A 28 -11.28 -11.78 -14.21
C LEU A 28 -12.46 -12.49 -13.53
N ARG A 29 -13.65 -11.88 -13.55
CA ARG A 29 -14.88 -12.50 -13.04
C ARG A 29 -15.20 -13.78 -13.80
N ALA A 30 -15.19 -13.71 -15.14
CA ALA A 30 -15.46 -14.87 -15.98
C ALA A 30 -14.48 -16.04 -15.71
N LEU A 31 -13.20 -15.73 -15.46
CA LEU A 31 -12.20 -16.74 -15.09
C LEU A 31 -12.52 -17.40 -13.73
N VAL A 32 -12.87 -16.60 -12.72
CA VAL A 32 -13.26 -17.12 -11.40
C VAL A 32 -14.52 -17.97 -11.49
N ASP A 33 -15.53 -17.53 -12.24
CA ASP A 33 -16.77 -18.30 -12.47
C ASP A 33 -16.49 -19.63 -13.16
N TRP A 34 -15.64 -19.63 -14.19
CA TRP A 34 -15.22 -20.86 -14.86
C TRP A 34 -14.51 -21.81 -13.89
N CYS A 35 -13.57 -21.32 -13.08
CA CYS A 35 -12.87 -22.14 -12.09
C CYS A 35 -13.84 -22.77 -11.08
N LEU A 36 -14.80 -22.00 -10.58
CA LEU A 36 -15.83 -22.48 -9.63
C LEU A 36 -16.73 -23.54 -10.26
N ALA A 37 -17.06 -23.40 -11.55
CA ALA A 37 -17.84 -24.39 -12.28
C ALA A 37 -17.07 -25.71 -12.49
N GLN A 38 -15.75 -25.64 -12.71
CA GLN A 38 -14.90 -26.83 -12.88
C GLN A 38 -14.56 -27.53 -11.57
N ARG A 39 -14.34 -26.77 -10.49
CA ARG A 39 -13.98 -27.29 -9.17
C ARG A 39 -14.67 -26.49 -8.08
N ARG A 40 -15.80 -27.00 -7.59
CA ARG A 40 -16.60 -26.33 -6.56
C ARG A 40 -15.90 -26.25 -5.19
N ASP A 41 -14.94 -27.13 -4.94
CA ASP A 41 -14.15 -27.24 -3.72
C ASP A 41 -12.92 -26.31 -3.70
N THR A 42 -12.71 -25.50 -4.76
CA THR A 42 -11.62 -24.53 -4.80
C THR A 42 -11.74 -23.45 -3.72
N CYS A 43 -10.61 -22.81 -3.37
CA CYS A 43 -10.55 -21.64 -2.51
C CYS A 43 -10.70 -20.30 -3.26
N LEU A 44 -10.80 -20.31 -4.59
CA LEU A 44 -10.96 -19.10 -5.40
C LEU A 44 -12.31 -18.42 -5.13
N ARG A 45 -12.29 -17.11 -4.90
CA ARG A 45 -13.49 -16.29 -4.67
C ARG A 45 -13.37 -14.98 -5.44
N HIS A 46 -14.51 -14.40 -5.78
CA HIS A 46 -14.56 -13.03 -6.28
C HIS A 46 -14.17 -12.06 -5.17
N LEU A 47 -13.35 -11.07 -5.51
CA LEU A 47 -13.19 -9.89 -4.67
C LEU A 47 -14.31 -8.90 -5.04
N GLU A 48 -15.22 -8.64 -4.10
CA GLU A 48 -16.32 -7.70 -4.28
C GLU A 48 -15.80 -6.32 -4.69
N GLN A 49 -16.49 -5.67 -5.63
CA GLN A 49 -16.20 -4.31 -6.09
C GLN A 49 -17.48 -3.50 -5.98
N VAL A 50 -17.49 -2.50 -5.10
CA VAL A 50 -18.64 -1.62 -4.85
C VAL A 50 -18.37 -0.26 -5.48
N SER A 51 -19.31 0.24 -6.28
CA SER A 51 -19.20 1.58 -6.86
C SER A 51 -19.54 2.62 -5.79
N VAL A 52 -18.73 3.68 -5.71
CA VAL A 52 -18.85 4.75 -4.71
C VAL A 52 -18.92 6.08 -5.44
N SER A 53 -20.04 6.79 -5.26
CA SER A 53 -20.32 8.08 -5.91
C SER A 53 -20.19 9.28 -4.98
N ASP A 54 -20.15 9.05 -3.67
CA ASP A 54 -20.21 10.09 -2.65
C ASP A 54 -19.44 9.68 -1.38
N LEU A 55 -19.08 10.67 -0.57
CA LEU A 55 -18.31 10.46 0.66
C LEU A 55 -19.11 9.70 1.73
N SER A 56 -20.42 9.89 1.82
CA SER A 56 -21.25 9.20 2.83
C SER A 56 -21.28 7.69 2.59
N SER A 57 -21.29 7.28 1.33
CA SER A 57 -21.16 5.86 0.93
C SER A 57 -19.77 5.31 1.22
N LEU A 58 -18.72 6.12 1.07
CA LEU A 58 -17.36 5.72 1.43
C LEU A 58 -17.21 5.52 2.95
N ASP A 59 -17.75 6.43 3.75
CA ASP A 59 -17.68 6.36 5.22
C ASP A 59 -18.38 5.11 5.76
N ARG A 60 -19.52 4.72 5.18
CA ARG A 60 -20.21 3.46 5.52
C ARG A 60 -19.35 2.23 5.20
N LEU A 61 -18.64 2.24 4.07
CA LEU A 61 -17.73 1.14 3.72
C LEU A 61 -16.51 1.08 4.63
N LEU A 62 -15.99 2.23 5.07
CA LEU A 62 -14.91 2.30 6.06
C LEU A 62 -15.38 1.74 7.40
N GLN A 63 -16.56 2.13 7.88
CA GLN A 63 -17.14 1.55 9.09
C GLN A 63 -17.30 0.03 8.97
N GLN A 64 -17.80 -0.46 7.84
CA GLN A 64 -17.90 -1.90 7.59
C GLN A 64 -16.52 -2.59 7.61
N ALA A 65 -15.48 -1.94 7.06
CA ALA A 65 -14.13 -2.46 7.10
C ALA A 65 -13.64 -2.59 8.55
N THR A 66 -13.88 -1.58 9.38
CA THR A 66 -13.55 -1.58 10.81
C THR A 66 -14.32 -2.67 11.57
N ASP A 67 -15.64 -2.77 11.37
CA ASP A 67 -16.49 -3.77 12.02
C ASP A 67 -16.07 -5.21 11.65
N ARG A 68 -15.60 -5.41 10.42
CA ARG A 68 -15.07 -6.70 9.93
C ARG A 68 -13.58 -6.89 10.21
N GLN A 69 -12.93 -5.97 10.93
CA GLN A 69 -11.51 -5.99 11.26
C GLN A 69 -10.59 -6.11 10.03
N TRP A 70 -10.99 -5.48 8.92
CA TRP A 70 -10.14 -5.33 7.74
C TRP A 70 -9.05 -4.29 8.00
N GLU A 71 -7.89 -4.40 7.33
CA GLU A 71 -6.84 -3.37 7.40
C GLU A 71 -7.34 -2.02 6.88
N GLY A 72 -8.23 -2.05 5.88
CA GLY A 72 -8.79 -0.87 5.24
C GLY A 72 -9.39 -1.19 3.88
N LEU A 73 -9.57 -0.16 3.06
CA LEU A 73 -10.15 -0.23 1.72
C LEU A 73 -9.14 0.13 0.63
N MET A 74 -9.30 -0.50 -0.53
CA MET A 74 -8.66 -0.10 -1.77
C MET A 74 -9.67 0.67 -2.62
N VAL A 75 -9.42 1.97 -2.84
CA VAL A 75 -10.27 2.80 -3.71
C VAL A 75 -9.57 2.96 -5.05
N ARG A 76 -10.25 2.60 -6.13
CA ARG A 76 -9.68 2.66 -7.48
C ARG A 76 -10.62 3.36 -8.44
N GLY A 77 -10.08 4.34 -9.16
CA GLY A 77 -10.79 5.00 -10.25
C GLY A 77 -10.95 4.08 -11.46
N ASP A 78 -12.05 4.27 -12.19
CA ASP A 78 -12.30 3.54 -13.44
C ASP A 78 -11.48 4.11 -14.59
N ARG A 79 -10.17 3.82 -14.58
CA ARG A 79 -9.18 4.37 -15.51
C ARG A 79 -8.26 3.27 -16.06
N PRO A 80 -7.59 3.52 -17.20
CA PRO A 80 -6.51 2.68 -17.70
C PRO A 80 -5.47 2.36 -16.61
N TYR A 81 -4.89 1.17 -16.65
CA TYR A 81 -3.86 0.78 -15.69
C TYR A 81 -2.56 1.58 -15.89
N GLU A 82 -1.98 2.05 -14.79
CA GLU A 82 -0.68 2.71 -14.77
C GLU A 82 0.35 1.84 -14.02
N GLY A 83 1.47 1.50 -14.67
CA GLY A 83 2.57 0.73 -14.08
C GLY A 83 3.46 1.51 -13.10
N ARG A 84 2.88 2.46 -12.36
CA ARG A 84 3.59 3.37 -11.44
C ARG A 84 2.68 3.76 -10.28
N ARG A 85 3.24 4.45 -9.27
CA ARG A 85 2.41 5.10 -8.25
C ARG A 85 1.50 6.12 -8.92
N THR A 86 0.20 6.02 -8.65
CA THR A 86 -0.85 6.83 -9.28
C THR A 86 -1.88 7.23 -8.24
N SER A 87 -2.46 8.43 -8.40
CA SER A 87 -3.59 8.89 -7.58
C SER A 87 -4.90 8.15 -7.90
N SER A 88 -4.94 7.36 -8.98
CA SER A 88 -6.11 6.54 -9.35
C SER A 88 -6.24 5.25 -8.52
N LEU A 89 -5.29 4.94 -7.64
CA LEU A 89 -5.32 3.80 -6.74
C LEU A 89 -4.88 4.22 -5.33
N LEU A 90 -5.86 4.36 -4.45
CA LEU A 90 -5.67 4.82 -3.08
C LEU A 90 -5.85 3.65 -2.10
N LYS A 91 -5.10 3.72 -1.02
CA LYS A 91 -5.27 2.87 0.16
C LYS A 91 -5.84 3.74 1.26
N LEU A 92 -7.01 3.38 1.76
CA LEU A 92 -7.62 4.04 2.91
C LEU A 92 -7.54 3.08 4.07
N ARG A 93 -6.87 3.48 5.14
CA ARG A 93 -6.73 2.69 6.36
C ARG A 93 -6.71 3.62 7.55
N ASP A 94 -7.19 3.13 8.68
CA ASP A 94 -7.08 3.86 9.92
C ASP A 94 -5.63 3.86 10.39
N THR A 95 -5.15 5.04 10.78
CA THR A 95 -3.84 5.22 11.39
C THR A 95 -4.02 5.33 12.89
N GLN A 96 -3.34 4.46 13.65
CA GLN A 96 -3.28 4.57 15.10
C GLN A 96 -2.03 5.33 15.50
N GLU A 97 -2.21 6.29 16.40
CA GLU A 97 -1.12 7.08 16.98
C GLU A 97 -0.94 6.69 18.45
N ALA A 98 0.29 6.76 18.92
CA ALA A 98 0.64 6.49 20.32
C ALA A 98 1.98 7.15 20.64
N GLU A 99 2.18 7.47 21.92
CA GLU A 99 3.43 8.01 22.45
C GLU A 99 4.26 6.90 23.08
N TYR A 100 5.59 7.00 22.96
CA TYR A 100 6.52 6.02 23.49
C TYR A 100 7.73 6.69 24.14
N VAL A 101 8.25 6.06 25.19
CA VAL A 101 9.56 6.40 25.74
C VAL A 101 10.63 5.73 24.87
N VAL A 102 11.59 6.52 24.38
CA VAL A 102 12.78 6.00 23.71
C VAL A 102 13.62 5.23 24.71
N ARG A 103 13.86 3.96 24.42
CA ARG A 103 14.68 3.06 25.25
C ARG A 103 16.14 3.01 24.80
N ASP A 104 16.38 3.23 23.51
CA ASP A 104 17.70 3.15 22.91
C ASP A 104 17.78 3.97 21.62
N VAL A 105 19.00 4.33 21.24
CA VAL A 105 19.31 5.14 20.06
C VAL A 105 20.41 4.44 19.27
N VAL A 106 20.12 4.07 18.02
CA VAL A 106 21.07 3.34 17.18
C VAL A 106 21.59 4.23 16.06
N VAL A 107 22.88 4.52 16.10
CA VAL A 107 23.60 5.30 15.08
C VAL A 107 24.36 4.37 14.16
N THR A 108 24.21 4.55 12.85
CA THR A 108 24.98 3.82 11.83
C THR A 108 25.46 4.79 10.76
N THR A 109 26.45 4.38 9.96
CA THR A 109 26.79 5.12 8.75
C THR A 109 25.64 4.99 7.74
N MET A 110 25.13 6.12 7.26
CA MET A 110 24.06 6.18 6.26
C MET A 110 24.45 7.11 5.12
N ARG A 111 24.01 6.79 3.90
CA ARG A 111 24.13 7.68 2.74
C ARG A 111 22.92 8.63 2.69
N LEU A 112 23.13 9.91 2.98
CA LEU A 112 22.07 10.90 3.13
C LEU A 112 22.22 12.06 2.14
N PRO A 113 21.11 12.65 1.66
CA PRO A 113 21.16 13.86 0.85
C PRO A 113 21.40 15.08 1.76
N VAL A 114 22.64 15.53 1.82
CA VAL A 114 23.06 16.70 2.60
C VAL A 114 23.42 17.80 1.60
N GLN A 115 22.80 18.98 1.73
CA GLN A 115 23.10 20.14 0.86
C GLN A 115 23.09 19.79 -0.66
N GLY A 116 22.13 18.98 -1.10
CA GLY A 116 21.93 18.65 -2.52
C GLY A 116 22.84 17.56 -3.09
N HIS A 117 23.73 16.96 -2.29
CA HIS A 117 24.55 15.81 -2.71
C HIS A 117 24.46 14.67 -1.69
N TYR A 118 24.80 13.46 -2.12
CA TYR A 118 24.75 12.28 -1.26
C TYR A 118 26.12 12.02 -0.63
N GLU A 119 26.16 11.96 0.69
CA GLU A 119 27.39 11.64 1.45
C GLU A 119 27.12 10.57 2.52
N GLU A 120 28.17 9.85 2.89
CA GLU A 120 28.12 8.92 4.02
C GLU A 120 28.45 9.64 5.33
N ARG A 121 27.54 9.58 6.29
CA ARG A 121 27.69 10.21 7.61
C ARG A 121 27.19 9.27 8.71
N PRO A 122 27.78 9.29 9.92
CA PRO A 122 27.13 8.72 11.09
C PRO A 122 25.79 9.43 11.34
N ALA A 123 24.70 8.68 11.37
CA ALA A 123 23.36 9.21 11.47
C ALA A 123 22.45 8.26 12.27
N LEU A 124 21.39 8.79 12.89
CA LEU A 124 20.36 7.98 13.53
C LEU A 124 19.74 7.05 12.48
N SER A 125 19.92 5.74 12.69
CA SER A 125 19.25 4.70 11.91
C SER A 125 17.81 4.55 12.39
N HIS A 126 17.66 4.32 13.69
CA HIS A 126 16.39 4.12 14.35
C HIS A 126 16.50 4.35 15.86
N VAL A 127 15.36 4.65 16.48
CA VAL A 127 15.19 4.55 17.94
C VAL A 127 14.56 3.22 18.29
N VAL A 128 14.79 2.73 19.50
CA VAL A 128 14.13 1.52 20.02
C VAL A 128 13.08 1.94 21.05
N ILE A 129 11.85 1.46 20.87
CA ILE A 129 10.74 1.63 21.79
C ILE A 129 10.31 0.27 22.35
N GLU A 130 9.47 0.27 23.38
CA GLU A 130 8.78 -0.91 23.85
C GLU A 130 7.30 -0.82 23.47
N HIS A 131 6.81 -1.76 22.67
CA HIS A 131 5.41 -1.84 22.25
C HIS A 131 4.85 -3.23 22.56
N LYS A 132 3.84 -3.29 23.43
CA LYS A 132 3.17 -4.55 23.83
C LYS A 132 4.15 -5.64 24.28
N GLY A 133 5.16 -5.27 25.08
CA GLY A 133 6.19 -6.17 25.61
C GLY A 133 7.29 -6.56 24.63
N ALA A 134 7.29 -6.02 23.40
CA ALA A 134 8.33 -6.24 22.40
C ALA A 134 9.20 -4.99 22.22
N ARG A 135 10.52 -5.17 22.06
CA ARG A 135 11.40 -4.10 21.59
C ARG A 135 11.18 -3.91 20.08
N VAL A 136 10.88 -2.68 19.67
CA VAL A 136 10.57 -2.34 18.28
C VAL A 136 11.49 -1.21 17.82
N SER A 137 12.12 -1.40 16.65
CA SER A 137 12.93 -0.38 15.99
C SER A 137 12.05 0.53 15.13
N VAL A 138 12.07 1.83 15.40
CA VAL A 138 11.39 2.87 14.61
C VAL A 138 12.44 3.63 13.82
N GLY A 139 12.54 3.36 12.52
CA GLY A 139 13.58 3.92 11.64
C GLY A 139 13.07 4.89 10.57
N SER A 140 11.75 5.06 10.43
CA SER A 140 11.13 6.00 9.50
C SER A 140 10.52 7.20 10.24
N GLY A 141 10.25 8.30 9.52
CA GLY A 141 9.66 9.52 10.10
C GLY A 141 10.67 10.61 10.46
N PHE A 142 11.96 10.28 10.57
CA PHE A 142 13.02 11.28 10.82
C PHE A 142 13.53 11.93 9.54
N SER A 143 13.56 13.26 9.55
CA SER A 143 14.29 14.10 8.58
C SER A 143 15.80 13.88 8.65
N VAL A 144 16.53 14.29 7.61
CA VAL A 144 17.99 14.21 7.57
C VAL A 144 18.62 14.96 8.75
N ASP A 145 18.13 16.16 9.06
CA ASP A 145 18.65 16.98 10.15
C ASP A 145 18.43 16.34 11.53
N GLU A 146 17.25 15.76 11.78
CA GLU A 146 16.99 15.02 13.01
C GLU A 146 17.96 13.85 13.17
N ARG A 147 18.23 13.12 12.08
CA ARG A 147 19.16 11.99 12.13
C ARG A 147 20.58 12.41 12.47
N LEU A 148 21.05 13.52 11.90
CA LEU A 148 22.39 14.03 12.16
C LEU A 148 22.50 14.62 13.58
N ARG A 149 21.49 15.37 14.03
CA ARG A 149 21.46 15.94 15.39
C ARG A 149 21.49 14.86 16.47
N SER A 150 20.66 13.82 16.33
CA SER A 150 20.63 12.69 17.27
C SER A 150 21.93 11.90 17.25
N ALA A 151 22.59 11.73 16.09
CA ALA A 151 23.88 11.06 16.05
C ALA A 151 25.02 11.86 16.71
N ALA A 152 24.95 13.19 16.69
CA ALA A 152 25.91 14.05 17.38
C ALA A 152 25.73 14.11 18.90
N ARG A 153 24.55 13.72 19.41
CA ARG A 153 24.18 13.67 20.83
C ARG A 153 23.35 12.41 21.09
N PRO A 154 23.97 11.22 21.02
CA PRO A 154 23.27 9.95 21.14
C PRO A 154 22.62 9.76 22.52
#